data_AF-A0A928U8G1-F1
#
_entry.id   AF-A0A928U8G1-F1
#
_cell.length_a   1.000
_cell.length_b   1.000
_cell.length_c   1.000
_cell.angle_alpha   90.00
_cell.angle_beta   90.00
_cell.angle_gamma   90.00
#
_symmetry.space_group_name_H-M   'P 1'
#
loop_
_entity.id
_entity.type
_entity.pdbx_description
1 polymer ?
#
loop_
_entity_poly.entity_id
_entity_poly.type
_entity_poly.pdbx_seq_one_letter_code
_entity_poly.pdbx_strand_id
1 'polypeptide(L)'
;MIQSTEISTISTQANSGFTTDAAKGTDNSLFRDIIHHELKSQASQTMSHSVTQTIETDKQALSQLERNNFAIKTASENIRKGKTSLSFIEQLKMYKEDQLLSKPGGDSFALNKETNTIDYNLNQSQFSKRVGKDLKDTAENVINIFKDVGAGSPFNYVDSNGSIQEGEKVGFFGTIINFFKDIASGFTLGKYTPEGESSPTNALDATKHFFKKIFVDAVFKDIVVGVPRSAIHVSENALFAGINLLETIPDATIGNFKAGRTVTTEIFDDMQVFVDFVTDVVPMGEANSRTHAFALNEGLRGLPFIRNITKQAPEPNDERWKYVRNTPFRKSIESLATIIPIRM
;
A
#
# COMPACT_ATOMS: atom_id res chain seq x y z
N MET A 1 -71.77 -49.85 13.07
CA MET A 1 -72.31 -48.59 13.59
C MET A 1 -71.25 -47.52 13.35
N ILE A 2 -71.48 -46.74 12.30
CA ILE A 2 -71.02 -45.37 12.01
C ILE A 2 -69.50 -45.10 11.93
N GLN A 3 -69.05 -44.97 10.67
CA GLN A 3 -67.99 -44.11 10.14
C GLN A 3 -68.05 -42.67 10.69
N SER A 4 -66.89 -42.05 10.93
CA SER A 4 -66.71 -40.62 10.64
C SER A 4 -65.30 -40.36 10.10
N THR A 5 -65.33 -39.70 8.95
CA THR A 5 -64.24 -39.20 8.10
C THR A 5 -63.82 -37.80 8.56
N GLU A 6 -62.54 -37.41 8.39
CA GLU A 6 -62.07 -36.07 7.98
C GLU A 6 -60.54 -36.14 7.80
N ILE A 7 -60.02 -36.15 6.57
CA ILE A 7 -59.69 -35.02 5.65
C ILE A 7 -58.52 -34.15 6.14
N SER A 8 -57.55 -34.05 5.24
CA SER A 8 -56.27 -33.35 5.29
C SER A 8 -56.34 -31.86 5.57
N THR A 9 -55.38 -31.35 6.34
CA THR A 9 -54.79 -30.03 6.10
C THR A 9 -53.29 -30.09 6.33
N ILE A 10 -52.52 -29.93 5.25
CA ILE A 10 -51.08 -29.69 5.28
C ILE A 10 -50.87 -28.28 5.83
N SER A 11 -50.28 -28.14 7.02
CA SER A 11 -49.74 -26.87 7.50
C SER A 11 -48.23 -26.98 7.58
N THR A 12 -47.55 -26.33 6.63
CA THR A 12 -46.11 -26.14 6.62
C THR A 12 -45.71 -25.22 7.78
N GLN A 13 -45.23 -25.78 8.89
CA GLN A 13 -44.41 -25.04 9.85
C GLN A 13 -42.94 -25.30 9.51
N ALA A 14 -42.33 -24.36 8.80
CA ALA A 14 -40.89 -24.27 8.64
C ALA A 14 -40.28 -23.86 9.99
N ASN A 15 -39.92 -24.85 10.79
CA ASN A 15 -39.06 -24.67 11.96
C ASN A 15 -37.61 -24.89 11.50
N SER A 16 -36.98 -23.84 10.96
CA SER A 16 -35.56 -23.85 10.63
C SER A 16 -34.75 -23.63 11.91
N GLY A 17 -34.53 -24.72 12.66
CA GLY A 17 -33.43 -24.80 13.61
C GLY A 17 -32.12 -24.82 12.85
N PHE A 18 -31.51 -23.64 12.64
CA PHE A 18 -30.15 -23.54 12.14
C PHE A 18 -29.20 -23.75 13.31
N THR A 19 -28.70 -24.98 13.45
CA THR A 19 -27.56 -25.29 14.29
C THR A 19 -26.34 -24.56 13.74
N THR A 20 -25.84 -23.58 14.48
CA THR A 20 -24.63 -22.83 14.14
C THR A 20 -23.39 -23.70 14.31
N ASP A 21 -22.97 -24.37 13.25
CA ASP A 21 -21.60 -24.89 13.08
C ASP A 21 -20.61 -23.76 12.76
N ALA A 22 -20.67 -22.66 13.52
CA ALA A 22 -19.80 -21.48 13.36
C ALA A 22 -18.44 -21.63 14.07
N ALA A 23 -18.00 -22.86 14.35
CA ALA A 23 -16.77 -23.14 15.11
C ALA A 23 -15.74 -23.97 14.32
N LYS A 24 -15.70 -23.80 12.99
CA LYS A 24 -14.52 -24.13 12.17
C LYS A 24 -14.25 -22.94 11.24
N GLY A 25 -13.58 -21.93 11.79
CA GLY A 25 -13.04 -20.82 11.00
C GLY A 25 -11.97 -21.34 10.05
N THR A 26 -12.32 -21.49 8.78
CA THR A 26 -11.35 -21.42 7.69
C THR A 26 -10.82 -19.99 7.66
N ASP A 27 -9.56 -19.83 8.08
CA ASP A 27 -8.74 -18.62 7.93
C ASP A 27 -8.66 -18.24 6.44
N ASN A 28 -9.01 -17.00 6.07
CA ASN A 28 -9.16 -16.55 4.68
C ASN A 28 -8.22 -15.36 4.29
N SER A 29 -7.14 -15.10 5.02
CA SER A 29 -6.19 -14.04 4.62
C SER A 29 -5.26 -14.54 3.51
N LEU A 30 -5.37 -13.91 2.33
CA LEU A 30 -4.59 -14.24 1.15
C LEU A 30 -3.08 -14.05 1.38
N PHE A 31 -2.68 -13.00 2.11
CA PHE A 31 -1.28 -12.77 2.44
C PHE A 31 -0.78 -13.70 3.55
N ARG A 32 -1.63 -14.03 4.53
CA ARG A 32 -1.29 -15.00 5.57
C ARG A 32 -1.10 -16.40 5.01
N ASP A 33 -1.89 -16.81 4.03
CA ASP A 33 -1.71 -18.09 3.34
C ASP A 33 -0.41 -18.12 2.53
N ILE A 34 -0.06 -17.02 1.86
CA ILE A 34 1.22 -16.88 1.16
C ILE A 34 2.39 -16.96 2.17
N ILE A 35 2.30 -16.27 3.30
CA ILE A 35 3.32 -16.29 4.37
C ILE A 35 3.44 -17.69 4.99
N HIS A 36 2.32 -18.35 5.29
CA HIS A 36 2.32 -19.69 5.87
C HIS A 36 2.87 -20.74 4.90
N HIS A 37 2.51 -20.65 3.63
CA HIS A 37 3.03 -21.52 2.58
C HIS A 37 4.56 -21.37 2.47
N GLU A 38 5.07 -20.14 2.51
CA GLU A 38 6.51 -19.87 2.44
C GLU A 38 7.26 -20.29 3.72
N LEU A 39 6.70 -20.08 4.91
CA LEU A 39 7.28 -20.61 6.14
C LEU A 39 7.33 -22.15 6.14
N LYS A 40 6.30 -22.80 5.59
CA LYS A 40 6.26 -24.25 5.44
C LYS A 40 7.26 -24.74 4.39
N SER A 41 7.47 -24.00 3.30
CA SER A 41 8.46 -24.29 2.27
C SER A 41 9.89 -24.18 2.84
N GLN A 42 10.18 -23.13 3.61
CA GLN A 42 11.46 -22.90 4.28
C GLN A 42 11.73 -23.90 5.41
N ALA A 43 10.71 -24.29 6.18
CA ALA A 43 10.83 -25.36 7.18
C ALA A 43 11.13 -26.72 6.53
N SER A 44 10.53 -26.98 5.36
CA SER A 44 10.79 -28.20 4.59
C SER A 44 12.18 -28.22 3.94
N GLN A 45 12.71 -27.06 3.54
CA GLN A 45 14.08 -26.92 3.05
C GLN A 45 15.13 -27.05 4.18
N THR A 46 14.84 -26.53 5.37
CA THR A 46 15.72 -26.64 6.54
C THR A 46 15.78 -28.07 7.10
N MET A 47 14.72 -28.87 6.94
CA MET A 47 14.73 -30.30 7.34
C MET A 47 15.65 -31.21 6.50
N SER A 48 16.22 -30.73 5.40
CA SER A 48 17.20 -31.50 4.60
C SER A 48 18.65 -31.30 5.04
N HIS A 49 18.91 -30.38 5.98
CA HIS A 49 20.24 -30.20 6.56
C HIS A 49 20.19 -30.06 8.10
N SER A 50 20.54 -31.15 8.76
CA SER A 50 21.13 -31.23 10.12
C SER A 50 20.19 -31.46 11.32
N VAL A 51 20.35 -32.66 11.87
CA VAL A 51 20.48 -33.04 13.30
C VAL A 51 19.35 -32.66 14.27
N THR A 52 18.71 -33.73 14.75
CA THR A 52 17.88 -33.85 15.94
C THR A 52 18.40 -33.00 17.12
N GLN A 53 17.63 -31.97 17.48
CA GLN A 53 17.61 -31.46 18.85
C GLN A 53 16.18 -31.58 19.37
N THR A 54 16.04 -32.47 20.35
CA THR A 54 14.85 -32.62 21.19
C THR A 54 14.64 -31.31 21.94
N ILE A 55 13.57 -30.58 21.62
CA ILE A 55 13.08 -29.48 22.46
C ILE A 55 11.86 -29.99 23.19
N GLU A 56 12.00 -30.07 24.51
CA GLU A 56 10.92 -30.32 25.47
C GLU A 56 9.71 -29.45 25.16
N THR A 57 8.59 -30.13 24.94
CA THR A 57 7.24 -29.58 24.90
C THR A 57 6.83 -29.12 26.28
N ASP A 58 7.12 -27.87 26.64
CA ASP A 58 6.33 -27.13 27.63
C ASP A 58 6.71 -25.63 27.69
N LYS A 59 6.29 -24.83 26.69
CA LYS A 59 6.25 -23.36 26.83
C LYS A 59 5.06 -22.76 26.08
N GLN A 60 4.30 -21.94 26.80
CA GLN A 60 3.19 -21.10 26.35
C GLN A 60 3.42 -20.53 24.94
N ALA A 61 2.43 -20.70 24.07
CA ALA A 61 2.41 -20.07 22.77
C ALA A 61 2.50 -18.54 22.92
N LEU A 62 3.68 -17.99 22.63
CA LEU A 62 3.90 -16.55 22.52
C LEU A 62 2.82 -15.93 21.62
N SER A 63 2.28 -14.78 22.03
CA SER A 63 1.30 -14.06 21.24
C SER A 63 1.93 -13.53 19.93
N GLN A 64 1.15 -13.39 18.86
CA GLN A 64 1.67 -12.82 17.60
C GLN A 64 2.29 -11.42 17.79
N LEU A 65 1.83 -10.67 18.79
CA LEU A 65 2.39 -9.38 19.19
C LEU A 65 3.86 -9.51 19.67
N GLU A 66 4.17 -10.54 20.46
CA GLU A 66 5.53 -10.81 20.92
C GLU A 66 6.42 -11.33 19.79
N ARG A 67 5.87 -12.13 18.88
CA ARG A 67 6.60 -12.56 17.66
C ARG A 67 6.88 -11.40 16.71
N ASN A 68 5.96 -10.46 16.56
CA ASN A 68 6.12 -9.27 15.72
C ASN A 68 7.13 -8.31 16.36
N ASN A 69 7.05 -8.06 17.66
CA ASN A 69 8.03 -7.23 18.37
C ASN A 69 9.45 -7.82 18.35
N PHE A 70 9.59 -9.15 18.41
CA PHE A 70 10.88 -9.80 18.28
C PHE A 70 11.44 -9.66 16.85
N ALA A 71 10.64 -9.95 15.83
CA ALA A 71 11.04 -9.82 14.43
C ALA A 71 11.38 -8.37 14.04
N ILE A 72 10.66 -7.38 14.58
CA ILE A 72 10.94 -5.95 14.34
C ILE A 72 12.26 -5.53 15.01
N LYS A 73 12.52 -5.95 16.26
CA LYS A 73 13.82 -5.71 16.90
C LYS A 73 14.96 -6.36 16.13
N THR A 74 14.77 -7.58 15.63
CA THR A 74 15.78 -8.29 14.82
C THR A 74 15.99 -7.60 13.46
N ALA A 75 14.93 -7.14 12.79
CA ALA A 75 15.03 -6.40 11.53
C ALA A 75 15.75 -5.05 11.71
N SER A 76 15.43 -4.29 12.76
CA SER A 76 16.11 -3.03 13.08
C SER A 76 17.58 -3.22 13.48
N GLU A 77 17.91 -4.32 14.17
CA GLU A 77 19.31 -4.67 14.47
C GLU A 77 20.09 -5.16 13.23
N ASN A 78 19.43 -5.86 12.31
CA ASN A 78 20.03 -6.34 11.06
C ASN A 78 20.27 -5.20 10.06
N ILE A 79 19.39 -4.20 10.01
CA ILE A 79 19.62 -2.94 9.27
C ILE A 79 20.85 -2.22 9.84
N ARG A 80 21.04 -2.23 11.17
CA ARG A 80 22.21 -1.63 11.83
C ARG A 80 23.52 -2.40 11.62
N LYS A 81 23.48 -3.69 11.28
CA LYS A 81 24.66 -4.56 11.18
C LYS A 81 25.08 -4.94 9.76
N GLY A 82 24.43 -4.41 8.72
CA GLY A 82 24.97 -4.41 7.36
C GLY A 82 25.26 -5.78 6.74
N LYS A 83 24.54 -6.86 7.11
CA LYS A 83 24.63 -8.15 6.41
C LYS A 83 23.46 -9.10 6.70
N THR A 84 22.54 -9.19 5.74
CA THR A 84 21.96 -10.40 5.10
C THR A 84 20.82 -9.90 4.22
N SER A 85 20.69 -10.41 2.99
CA SER A 85 19.52 -10.09 2.16
C SER A 85 18.25 -10.36 2.95
N LEU A 86 17.38 -9.36 3.10
CA LEU A 86 16.10 -9.49 3.80
C LEU A 86 15.36 -10.72 3.29
N SER A 87 14.80 -11.52 4.19
CA SER A 87 13.95 -12.65 3.81
C SER A 87 12.74 -12.17 3.01
N PHE A 88 12.15 -13.04 2.20
CA PHE A 88 10.93 -12.73 1.45
C PHE A 88 9.82 -12.19 2.36
N ILE A 89 9.66 -12.79 3.54
CA ILE A 89 8.64 -12.42 4.52
C ILE A 89 8.88 -11.01 5.07
N GLU A 90 10.14 -10.65 5.37
CA GLU A 90 10.49 -9.29 5.80
C GLU A 90 10.21 -8.27 4.69
N GLN A 91 10.54 -8.60 3.45
CA GLN A 91 10.27 -7.71 2.31
C GLN A 91 8.77 -7.52 2.05
N LEU A 92 7.97 -8.57 2.20
CA LEU A 92 6.51 -8.50 2.10
C LEU A 92 5.91 -7.65 3.22
N LYS A 93 6.42 -7.80 4.46
CA LYS A 93 6.00 -6.97 5.60
C LYS A 93 6.32 -5.49 5.36
N MET A 94 7.52 -5.19 4.87
CA MET A 94 7.90 -3.82 4.51
C MET A 94 7.01 -3.25 3.40
N TYR A 95 6.66 -4.07 2.39
CA TYR A 95 5.71 -3.65 1.37
C TYR A 95 4.34 -3.34 1.97
N LYS A 96 3.80 -4.22 2.81
CA LYS A 96 2.51 -4.03 3.49
C LYS A 96 2.51 -2.77 4.36
N GLU A 97 3.57 -2.56 5.14
CA GLU A 97 3.78 -1.37 5.96
C GLU A 97 3.82 -0.09 5.11
N ASP A 98 4.56 -0.08 4.00
CA ASP A 98 4.62 1.09 3.11
C ASP A 98 3.24 1.48 2.59
N GLN A 99 2.45 0.49 2.14
CA GLN A 99 1.12 0.76 1.58
C GLN A 99 0.17 1.31 2.66
N LEU A 100 0.09 0.62 3.81
CA LEU A 100 -0.78 1.02 4.90
C LEU A 100 -0.38 2.33 5.58
N LEU A 101 0.93 2.65 5.62
CA LEU A 101 1.41 3.92 6.18
C LEU A 101 1.05 5.11 5.29
N SER A 102 0.97 4.90 3.97
CA SER A 102 0.78 5.98 2.99
C SER A 102 -0.63 6.57 2.99
N LYS A 103 -1.57 5.98 3.75
CA LYS A 103 -2.99 6.32 3.69
C LYS A 103 -3.67 6.32 5.08
N PRO A 104 -4.75 7.10 5.26
CA PRO A 104 -5.65 6.91 6.39
C PRO A 104 -6.28 5.51 6.36
N GLY A 105 -6.00 4.71 7.39
CA GLY A 105 -6.36 3.30 7.47
C GLY A 105 -5.31 2.53 8.26
N GLY A 106 -5.10 1.26 7.91
CA GLY A 106 -3.99 0.47 8.44
C GLY A 106 -3.99 0.28 9.95
N ASP A 107 -4.81 -0.64 10.44
CA ASP A 107 -4.95 -0.91 11.88
C ASP A 107 -3.64 -1.42 12.50
N SER A 108 -2.86 -2.19 11.73
CA SER A 108 -1.57 -2.75 12.16
C SER A 108 -0.41 -1.74 12.19
N PHE A 109 -0.58 -0.55 11.58
CA PHE A 109 0.51 0.42 11.36
C PHE A 109 0.10 1.85 11.73
N ALA A 110 -0.79 2.00 12.70
CA ALA A 110 -1.28 3.31 13.14
C ALA A 110 -0.14 4.22 13.61
N LEU A 111 -0.04 5.40 12.99
CA LEU A 111 0.97 6.40 13.33
C LEU A 111 0.58 7.17 14.61
N ASN A 112 1.48 7.19 15.59
CA ASN A 112 1.40 8.12 16.70
C ASN A 112 1.88 9.51 16.24
N LYS A 113 0.94 10.46 16.10
CA LYS A 113 1.21 11.81 15.57
C LYS A 113 2.13 12.66 16.47
N GLU A 114 2.25 12.36 17.77
CA GLU A 114 3.11 13.12 18.69
C GLU A 114 4.58 12.70 18.60
N THR A 115 4.81 11.40 18.41
CA THR A 115 6.16 10.82 18.36
C THR A 115 6.65 10.56 16.95
N ASN A 116 5.76 10.64 15.96
CA ASN A 116 6.00 10.27 14.57
C ASN A 116 6.57 8.85 14.43
N THR A 117 6.02 7.92 15.22
CA THR A 117 6.39 6.50 15.23
C THR A 117 5.15 5.62 15.12
N ILE A 118 5.31 4.39 14.63
CA ILE A 118 4.21 3.40 14.58
C ILE A 118 3.87 2.95 16.01
N ASP A 119 2.60 3.09 16.39
CA ASP A 119 2.09 2.64 17.68
C ASP A 119 1.72 1.15 17.62
N TYR A 120 2.72 0.30 17.82
CA TYR A 120 2.52 -1.15 17.93
C TYR A 120 1.72 -1.59 19.16
N ASN A 121 1.41 -0.67 20.08
CA ASN A 121 0.69 -0.94 21.32
C ASN A 121 -0.71 -0.31 21.34
N LEU A 122 -1.20 0.17 20.19
CA LEU A 122 -2.49 0.84 20.10
C LEU A 122 -3.60 -0.10 20.63
N ASN A 123 -4.19 0.25 21.77
CA ASN A 123 -5.21 -0.58 22.39
C ASN A 123 -6.58 -0.36 21.72
N GLN A 124 -6.84 -1.16 20.69
CA GLN A 124 -8.13 -1.25 19.98
C GLN A 124 -9.14 -2.19 20.66
N SER A 125 -9.04 -2.47 21.97
CA SER A 125 -10.00 -3.37 22.64
C SER A 125 -11.37 -2.74 22.84
N GLN A 126 -11.45 -1.41 22.83
CA GLN A 126 -12.68 -0.67 23.09
C GLN A 126 -13.45 -0.41 21.79
N PHE A 127 -14.75 -0.76 21.79
CA PHE A 127 -15.67 -0.54 20.67
C PHE A 127 -15.59 0.88 20.09
N SER A 128 -15.68 1.90 20.95
CA SER A 128 -15.69 3.31 20.51
C SER A 128 -14.38 3.76 19.88
N LYS A 129 -13.25 3.18 20.29
CA LYS A 129 -11.94 3.46 19.69
C LYS A 129 -11.81 2.86 18.29
N ARG A 130 -12.39 1.68 18.08
CA ARG A 130 -12.38 0.96 16.81
C ARG A 130 -13.30 1.60 15.78
N VAL A 131 -14.61 1.55 16.02
CA VAL A 131 -15.62 2.17 15.15
C VAL A 131 -15.33 3.66 14.96
N GLY A 132 -14.86 4.34 16.02
CA GLY A 132 -14.47 5.75 15.93
C GLY A 132 -13.23 5.98 15.07
N LYS A 133 -12.25 5.07 15.09
CA LYS A 133 -11.08 5.12 14.20
C LYS A 133 -11.52 4.92 12.75
N ASP A 134 -12.30 3.88 12.44
CA ASP A 134 -12.71 3.58 11.06
C ASP A 134 -13.53 4.72 10.43
N LEU A 135 -14.44 5.32 11.22
CA LEU A 135 -15.21 6.50 10.80
C LEU A 135 -14.30 7.72 10.60
N LYS A 136 -13.29 7.90 11.46
CA LYS A 136 -12.30 8.97 11.31
C LYS A 136 -11.47 8.77 10.05
N ASP A 137 -10.99 7.56 9.80
CA ASP A 137 -10.19 7.25 8.63
C ASP A 137 -11.03 7.38 7.35
N THR A 138 -12.31 7.01 7.39
CA THR A 138 -13.30 7.31 6.34
C THR A 138 -13.37 8.81 6.07
N ALA A 139 -13.51 9.63 7.11
CA ALA A 139 -13.58 11.08 6.97
C ALA A 139 -12.27 11.69 6.45
N GLU A 140 -11.11 11.21 6.93
CA GLU A 140 -9.80 11.63 6.44
C GLU A 140 -9.63 11.29 4.95
N ASN A 141 -10.06 10.10 4.50
CA ASN A 141 -10.07 9.72 3.09
C ASN A 141 -11.00 10.59 2.24
N VAL A 142 -12.20 10.92 2.74
CA VAL A 142 -13.12 11.86 2.06
C VAL A 142 -12.51 13.25 1.94
N ILE A 143 -11.84 13.75 2.98
CA ILE A 143 -11.11 15.03 2.90
C ILE A 143 -10.00 14.95 1.86
N ASN A 144 -9.27 13.83 1.81
CA ASN A 144 -8.20 13.63 0.84
C ASN A 144 -8.70 13.57 -0.61
N ILE A 145 -9.92 13.09 -0.87
CA ILE A 145 -10.56 13.20 -2.20
C ILE A 145 -10.64 14.67 -2.64
N PHE A 146 -11.14 15.57 -1.78
CA PHE A 146 -11.24 16.98 -2.13
C PHE A 146 -9.85 17.63 -2.31
N LYS A 147 -8.88 17.22 -1.49
CA LYS A 147 -7.49 17.67 -1.64
C LYS A 147 -6.87 17.22 -2.96
N ASP A 148 -7.10 15.98 -3.38
CA ASP A 148 -6.59 15.43 -4.64
C ASP A 148 -7.31 15.98 -5.88
N VAL A 149 -8.57 16.42 -5.76
CA VAL A 149 -9.18 17.28 -6.79
C VAL A 149 -8.44 18.62 -6.85
N GLY A 150 -8.07 19.17 -5.69
CA GLY A 150 -7.32 20.42 -5.54
C GLY A 150 -5.83 20.30 -5.85
N ALA A 151 -5.00 20.73 -4.87
CA ALA A 151 -3.55 20.78 -5.01
C ALA A 151 -2.87 19.42 -4.81
N GLY A 152 -3.50 18.51 -4.07
CA GLY A 152 -2.92 17.24 -3.65
C GLY A 152 -3.12 16.94 -2.17
N SER A 153 -3.01 15.66 -1.80
CA SER A 153 -3.10 15.16 -0.43
C SER A 153 -1.74 14.74 0.14
N PRO A 154 -1.52 14.87 1.47
CA PRO A 154 -0.30 14.38 2.10
C PRO A 154 -0.34 12.85 2.24
N PHE A 155 0.84 12.24 2.31
CA PHE A 155 1.04 10.84 2.63
C PHE A 155 2.30 10.64 3.46
N ASN A 156 2.36 9.55 4.25
CA ASN A 156 3.55 9.22 5.02
C ASN A 156 4.38 8.14 4.32
N TYR A 157 5.70 8.18 4.50
CA TYR A 157 6.62 7.15 4.01
C TYR A 157 7.79 6.97 4.97
N VAL A 158 8.48 5.84 4.86
CA VAL A 158 9.73 5.58 5.61
C VAL A 158 10.93 5.95 4.75
N ASP A 159 11.75 6.89 5.22
CA ASP A 159 12.94 7.37 4.51
C ASP A 159 14.13 6.39 4.58
N SER A 160 15.26 6.75 3.96
CA SER A 160 16.50 5.96 3.97
C SER A 160 17.08 5.72 5.36
N ASN A 161 16.74 6.57 6.32
CA ASN A 161 17.22 6.51 7.70
C ASN A 161 16.28 5.69 8.59
N GLY A 162 15.16 5.20 8.04
CA GLY A 162 14.12 4.49 8.78
C GLY A 162 13.17 5.42 9.54
N SER A 163 13.20 6.73 9.26
CA SER A 163 12.32 7.72 9.88
C SER A 163 11.06 7.92 9.05
N ILE A 164 9.94 8.17 9.72
CA ILE A 164 8.68 8.49 9.05
C ILE A 164 8.71 9.96 8.62
N GLN A 165 8.46 10.20 7.34
CA GLN A 165 8.42 11.52 6.73
C GLN A 165 7.08 11.73 6.03
N GLU A 166 6.72 12.99 5.83
CA GLU A 166 5.54 13.38 5.06
C GLU A 166 5.95 13.78 3.64
N GLY A 167 5.21 13.28 2.65
CA GLY A 167 5.27 13.68 1.26
C GLY A 167 3.92 14.21 0.80
N GLU A 168 3.87 14.78 -0.40
CA GLU A 168 2.64 15.34 -0.97
C GLU A 168 2.39 14.72 -2.36
N LYS A 169 1.19 14.17 -2.56
CA LYS A 169 0.68 13.78 -3.88
C LYS A 169 0.34 15.04 -4.65
N VAL A 170 0.35 15.00 -5.98
CA VAL A 170 -0.10 16.13 -6.80
C VAL A 170 -1.54 15.89 -7.27
N GLY A 171 -2.43 16.80 -6.91
CA GLY A 171 -3.84 16.75 -7.28
C GLY A 171 -4.12 17.22 -8.72
N PHE A 172 -5.38 17.17 -9.13
CA PHE A 172 -5.83 17.53 -10.47
C PHE A 172 -5.55 19.01 -10.78
N PHE A 173 -6.02 19.94 -9.95
CA PHE A 173 -5.73 21.36 -10.15
C PHE A 173 -4.23 21.67 -9.95
N GLY A 174 -3.54 20.97 -9.05
CA GLY A 174 -2.09 21.04 -8.92
C GLY A 174 -1.37 20.70 -10.23
N THR A 175 -1.81 19.64 -10.90
CA THR A 175 -1.31 19.21 -12.21
C THR A 175 -1.56 20.26 -13.29
N ILE A 176 -2.76 20.86 -13.33
CA ILE A 176 -3.07 21.94 -14.29
C ILE A 176 -2.20 23.18 -14.03
N ILE A 177 -1.93 23.52 -12.77
CA ILE A 177 -1.03 24.63 -12.43
C ILE A 177 0.39 24.32 -12.90
N ASN A 178 0.88 23.10 -12.69
CA ASN A 178 2.20 22.68 -13.16
C ASN A 178 2.32 22.77 -14.68
N PHE A 179 1.28 22.34 -15.40
CA PHE A 179 1.21 22.48 -16.86
C PHE A 179 1.44 23.93 -17.29
N PHE A 180 0.74 24.90 -16.69
CA PHE A 180 0.94 26.31 -17.04
C PHE A 180 2.32 26.85 -16.62
N LYS A 181 2.86 26.42 -15.48
CA LYS A 181 4.22 26.77 -15.05
C LYS A 181 5.26 26.27 -16.06
N ASP A 182 5.10 25.04 -16.55
CA ASP A 182 6.02 24.44 -17.51
C ASP A 182 5.90 25.07 -18.89
N ILE A 183 4.68 25.36 -19.35
CA ILE A 183 4.45 26.16 -20.56
C ILE A 183 5.14 27.53 -20.45
N ALA A 184 4.93 28.25 -19.34
CA ALA A 184 5.56 29.55 -19.12
C ALA A 184 7.09 29.46 -19.07
N SER A 185 7.64 28.44 -18.41
CA SER A 185 9.09 28.23 -18.34
C SER A 185 9.69 27.91 -19.71
N GLY A 186 9.00 27.08 -20.50
CA GLY A 186 9.38 26.78 -21.87
C GLY A 186 9.41 28.03 -22.74
N PHE A 187 8.29 28.76 -22.84
CA PHE A 187 8.20 29.95 -23.70
C PHE A 187 9.11 31.10 -23.28
N THR A 188 9.46 31.20 -22.00
CA THR A 188 10.44 32.18 -21.52
C THR A 188 11.89 31.70 -21.64
N LEU A 189 12.11 30.55 -22.28
CA LEU A 189 13.42 29.92 -22.46
C LEU A 189 14.18 29.75 -21.13
N GLY A 190 13.45 29.46 -20.04
CA GLY A 190 13.99 29.30 -18.70
C GLY A 190 14.35 30.61 -17.97
N LYS A 191 13.88 31.76 -18.46
CA LYS A 191 13.92 33.03 -17.70
C LYS A 191 12.96 32.98 -16.51
N TYR A 192 11.80 32.37 -16.69
CA TYR A 192 11.00 31.85 -15.59
C TYR A 192 11.33 30.36 -15.43
N THR A 193 11.63 29.96 -14.20
CA THR A 193 11.89 28.56 -13.85
C THR A 193 11.07 28.24 -12.61
N PRO A 194 10.31 27.12 -12.60
CA PRO A 194 9.61 26.66 -11.41
C PRO A 194 10.58 26.48 -10.24
N GLU A 195 10.07 26.64 -9.02
CA GLU A 195 10.88 26.50 -7.82
C GLU A 195 11.52 25.10 -7.75
N GLY A 196 12.81 25.05 -7.38
CA GLY A 196 13.58 23.81 -7.30
C GLY A 196 14.23 23.36 -8.62
N GLU A 197 13.93 24.02 -9.75
CA GLU A 197 14.56 23.68 -11.03
C GLU A 197 15.72 24.60 -11.41
N SER A 198 16.65 24.05 -12.21
CA SER A 198 17.81 24.79 -12.71
C SER A 198 17.46 25.58 -13.98
N SER A 199 17.82 26.85 -14.03
CA SER A 199 17.74 27.63 -15.27
C SER A 199 18.81 27.20 -16.29
N PRO A 200 18.51 27.27 -17.60
CA PRO A 200 19.47 26.97 -18.66
C PRO A 200 20.64 27.98 -18.66
N THR A 201 21.84 27.50 -18.99
CA THR A 201 23.07 28.31 -18.86
C THR A 201 23.50 29.01 -20.15
N ASN A 202 23.02 28.55 -21.31
CA ASN A 202 23.39 29.06 -22.63
C ASN A 202 22.25 28.88 -23.65
N ALA A 203 22.39 29.43 -24.85
CA ALA A 203 21.34 29.42 -25.88
C ALA A 203 20.94 28.02 -26.37
N LEU A 204 21.89 27.07 -26.40
CA LEU A 204 21.62 25.69 -26.78
C LEU A 204 20.83 24.96 -25.69
N ASP A 205 21.20 25.17 -24.42
CA ASP A 205 20.46 24.66 -23.28
C ASP A 205 19.06 25.27 -23.19
N ALA A 206 18.92 26.56 -23.47
CA ALA A 206 17.63 27.26 -23.48
C ALA A 206 16.68 26.71 -24.56
N THR A 207 17.23 26.35 -25.73
CA THR A 207 16.46 25.68 -26.78
C THR A 207 16.02 24.28 -26.35
N LYS A 208 16.92 23.48 -25.77
CA LYS A 208 16.56 22.15 -25.22
C LYS A 208 15.53 22.27 -24.09
N HIS A 209 15.67 23.29 -23.24
CA HIS A 209 14.77 23.59 -22.14
C HIS A 209 13.36 23.87 -22.65
N PHE A 210 13.20 24.69 -23.70
CA PHE A 210 11.91 24.89 -24.36
C PHE A 210 11.26 23.57 -24.77
N PHE A 211 11.95 22.73 -25.54
CA PHE A 211 11.36 21.46 -26.00
C PHE A 211 11.04 20.51 -24.85
N LYS A 212 11.94 20.40 -23.87
CA LYS A 212 11.69 19.60 -22.66
C LYS A 212 10.45 20.09 -21.94
N LYS A 213 10.37 21.39 -21.66
CA LYS A 213 9.27 21.98 -20.88
C LYS A 213 7.93 21.87 -21.57
N ILE A 214 7.86 22.12 -22.87
CA ILE A 214 6.61 22.06 -23.61
C ILE A 214 6.15 20.61 -23.81
N PHE A 215 7.01 19.74 -24.34
CA PHE A 215 6.57 18.41 -24.80
C PHE A 215 6.72 17.33 -23.74
N VAL A 216 7.78 17.37 -22.93
CA VAL A 216 8.05 16.34 -21.92
C VAL A 216 7.36 16.68 -20.61
N ASP A 217 7.56 17.90 -20.10
CA ASP A 217 7.04 18.26 -18.78
C ASP A 217 5.54 18.62 -18.89
N ALA A 218 5.17 19.66 -19.64
CA ALA A 218 3.77 20.09 -19.74
C ALA A 218 2.86 19.04 -20.41
N VAL A 219 3.16 18.64 -21.66
CA VAL A 219 2.26 17.72 -22.38
C VAL A 219 2.32 16.31 -21.81
N PHE A 220 3.50 15.68 -21.72
CA PHE A 220 3.57 14.29 -21.30
C PHE A 220 3.42 14.11 -19.79
N LYS A 221 4.25 14.78 -18.97
CA LYS A 221 4.23 14.60 -17.51
C LYS A 221 2.95 15.16 -16.89
N ASP A 222 2.50 16.36 -17.23
CA ASP A 222 1.32 16.94 -16.56
C ASP A 222 0.00 16.44 -17.17
N ILE A 223 -0.15 16.44 -18.50
CA ILE A 223 -1.42 16.01 -19.12
C ILE A 223 -1.53 14.49 -19.26
N VAL A 224 -0.58 13.83 -19.92
CA VAL A 224 -0.69 12.39 -20.22
C VAL A 224 -0.54 11.53 -18.96
N VAL A 225 0.34 11.93 -18.02
CA VAL A 225 0.58 11.18 -16.78
C VAL A 225 -0.19 11.81 -15.61
N GLY A 226 -0.05 13.11 -15.39
CA GLY A 226 -0.55 13.79 -14.19
C GLY A 226 -2.08 13.79 -14.06
N VAL A 227 -2.81 14.09 -15.14
CA VAL A 227 -4.28 14.12 -15.08
C VAL A 227 -4.86 12.73 -14.77
N PRO A 228 -4.51 11.64 -15.50
CA PRO A 228 -4.96 10.29 -15.12
C PRO A 228 -4.53 9.89 -13.71
N ARG A 229 -3.30 10.23 -13.31
CA ARG A 229 -2.81 9.95 -11.94
C ARG A 229 -3.66 10.60 -10.86
N SER A 230 -4.01 11.88 -11.03
CA SER A 230 -4.86 12.58 -10.07
C SER A 230 -6.24 11.93 -9.92
N ALA A 231 -6.79 11.40 -11.02
CA ALA A 231 -8.04 10.63 -10.99
C ALA A 231 -7.88 9.28 -10.26
N ILE A 232 -6.72 8.62 -10.40
CA ILE A 232 -6.38 7.42 -9.63
C ILE A 232 -6.33 7.75 -8.14
N HIS A 233 -5.68 8.84 -7.73
CA HIS A 233 -5.61 9.23 -6.31
C HIS A 233 -6.98 9.51 -5.69
N VAL A 234 -7.86 10.22 -6.43
CA VAL A 234 -9.27 10.42 -6.03
C VAL A 234 -10.00 9.08 -5.87
N SER A 235 -9.85 8.18 -6.84
CA SER A 235 -10.53 6.87 -6.85
C SER A 235 -10.03 5.98 -5.71
N GLU A 236 -8.73 5.99 -5.45
CA GLU A 236 -8.06 5.28 -4.37
C GLU A 236 -8.60 5.72 -3.00
N ASN A 237 -8.65 7.03 -2.74
CA ASN A 237 -9.22 7.53 -1.48
C ASN A 237 -10.73 7.25 -1.36
N ALA A 238 -11.48 7.23 -2.47
CA ALA A 238 -12.88 6.83 -2.45
C ALA A 238 -13.05 5.34 -2.09
N LEU A 239 -12.20 4.46 -2.62
CA LEU A 239 -12.17 3.04 -2.26
C LEU A 239 -11.80 2.85 -0.80
N PHE A 240 -10.78 3.55 -0.29
CA PHE A 240 -10.40 3.47 1.12
C PHE A 240 -11.47 4.03 2.06
N ALA A 241 -12.14 5.12 1.71
CA ALA A 241 -13.30 5.59 2.46
C ALA A 241 -14.39 4.51 2.53
N GLY A 242 -14.67 3.81 1.43
CA GLY A 242 -15.62 2.70 1.39
C GLY A 242 -15.18 1.50 2.22
N ILE A 243 -13.91 1.11 2.14
CA ILE A 243 -13.33 -0.01 2.89
C ILE A 243 -13.37 0.27 4.39
N ASN A 244 -12.92 1.44 4.83
CA ASN A 244 -12.93 1.81 6.25
C ASN A 244 -14.37 1.95 6.76
N LEU A 245 -15.30 2.49 5.96
CA LEU A 245 -16.71 2.51 6.34
C LEU A 245 -17.28 1.10 6.48
N LEU A 246 -16.90 0.17 5.60
CA LEU A 246 -17.32 -1.22 5.67
C LEU A 246 -16.75 -1.94 6.90
N GLU A 247 -15.53 -1.60 7.33
CA GLU A 247 -14.86 -2.13 8.53
C GLU A 247 -15.64 -1.84 9.82
N THR A 248 -16.35 -0.71 9.88
CA THR A 248 -17.17 -0.34 11.04
C THR A 248 -18.21 -1.42 11.40
N ILE A 249 -18.71 -2.19 10.43
CA ILE A 249 -19.74 -3.21 10.63
C ILE A 249 -19.18 -4.43 11.40
N PRO A 250 -18.15 -5.14 10.91
CA PRO A 250 -17.52 -6.22 11.68
C PRO A 250 -16.91 -5.72 12.98
N ASP A 251 -16.40 -4.49 13.05
CA ASP A 251 -15.86 -3.95 14.31
C ASP A 251 -16.92 -3.64 15.35
N ALA A 252 -18.12 -3.28 14.90
CA ALA A 252 -19.28 -3.10 15.76
C ALA A 252 -19.91 -4.44 16.21
N THR A 253 -19.74 -5.51 15.44
CA THR A 253 -20.41 -6.79 15.67
C THR A 253 -19.49 -7.83 16.32
N ILE A 254 -18.41 -8.22 15.63
CA ILE A 254 -17.47 -9.27 16.04
C ILE A 254 -16.14 -8.74 16.59
N GLY A 255 -15.85 -7.44 16.45
CA GLY A 255 -14.61 -6.82 16.94
C GLY A 255 -14.47 -6.81 18.47
N ASN A 256 -15.53 -7.12 19.23
CA ASN A 256 -15.49 -7.14 20.69
C ASN A 256 -14.76 -8.35 21.28
N PHE A 257 -14.50 -9.40 20.49
CA PHE A 257 -13.67 -10.52 20.91
C PHE A 257 -12.33 -10.52 20.16
N LYS A 258 -11.28 -10.99 20.84
CA LYS A 258 -9.89 -10.89 20.35
C LYS A 258 -9.70 -11.49 18.96
N ALA A 259 -10.24 -12.69 18.72
CA ALA A 259 -10.10 -13.37 17.43
C ALA A 259 -10.83 -12.63 16.30
N GLY A 260 -12.04 -12.11 16.57
CA GLY A 260 -12.86 -11.39 15.60
C GLY A 260 -12.19 -10.11 15.19
N ARG A 261 -11.69 -9.34 16.15
CA ARG A 261 -10.86 -8.16 15.90
C ARG A 261 -9.64 -8.47 15.04
N THR A 262 -8.85 -9.49 15.39
CA THR A 262 -7.66 -9.85 14.61
C THR A 262 -8.01 -10.20 13.17
N VAL A 263 -9.09 -10.96 12.95
CA VAL A 263 -9.53 -11.34 11.61
C VAL A 263 -10.06 -10.13 10.83
N THR A 264 -10.86 -9.26 11.46
CA THR A 264 -11.35 -8.02 10.84
C THR A 264 -10.17 -7.17 10.38
N THR A 265 -9.32 -6.73 11.31
CA THR A 265 -8.13 -5.92 11.01
C THR A 265 -7.29 -6.53 9.89
N GLU A 266 -7.03 -7.84 9.92
CA GLU A 266 -6.20 -8.50 8.90
C GLU A 266 -6.84 -8.46 7.49
N ILE A 267 -8.16 -8.70 7.41
CA ILE A 267 -8.90 -8.66 6.15
C ILE A 267 -8.91 -7.23 5.57
N PHE A 268 -9.22 -6.22 6.39
CA PHE A 268 -9.33 -4.84 5.91
C PHE A 268 -7.96 -4.24 5.56
N ASP A 269 -6.92 -4.53 6.35
CA ASP A 269 -5.53 -4.18 6.01
C ASP A 269 -5.11 -4.84 4.68
N ASP A 270 -5.42 -6.12 4.47
CA ASP A 270 -5.09 -6.82 3.22
C ASP A 270 -5.87 -6.26 2.02
N MET A 271 -7.14 -5.88 2.21
CA MET A 271 -7.94 -5.21 1.19
C MET A 271 -7.35 -3.86 0.79
N GLN A 272 -6.88 -3.07 1.78
CA GLN A 272 -6.24 -1.78 1.50
C GLN A 272 -4.97 -1.97 0.67
N VAL A 273 -4.11 -2.90 1.08
CA VAL A 273 -2.85 -3.23 0.37
C VAL A 273 -3.13 -3.75 -1.04
N PHE A 274 -4.20 -4.52 -1.23
CA PHE A 274 -4.60 -5.00 -2.54
C PHE A 274 -5.07 -3.86 -3.46
N VAL A 275 -5.86 -2.91 -2.94
CA VAL A 275 -6.27 -1.73 -3.70
C VAL A 275 -5.05 -0.91 -4.10
N ASP A 276 -4.13 -0.61 -3.17
CA ASP A 276 -2.88 0.10 -3.48
C ASP A 276 -2.07 -0.63 -4.56
N PHE A 277 -1.94 -1.96 -4.45
CA PHE A 277 -1.25 -2.74 -5.48
C PHE A 277 -1.89 -2.58 -6.86
N VAL A 278 -3.22 -2.65 -6.96
CA VAL A 278 -3.94 -2.50 -8.23
C VAL A 278 -3.79 -1.08 -8.78
N THR A 279 -3.96 -0.04 -7.95
CA THR A 279 -3.83 1.37 -8.36
C THR A 279 -2.39 1.74 -8.72
N ASP A 280 -1.40 1.07 -8.12
CA ASP A 280 0.01 1.22 -8.45
C ASP A 280 0.34 0.71 -9.86
N VAL A 281 -0.19 -0.45 -10.27
CA VAL A 281 0.22 -1.13 -11.50
C VAL A 281 -0.56 -0.71 -12.75
N VAL A 282 -1.78 -0.17 -12.60
CA VAL A 282 -2.57 0.34 -13.74
C VAL A 282 -1.83 1.45 -14.50
N PRO A 283 -2.15 1.69 -15.79
CA PRO A 283 -1.52 2.76 -16.56
C PRO A 283 -1.57 4.10 -15.81
N MET A 284 -0.43 4.79 -15.72
CA MET A 284 -0.23 6.05 -14.97
C MET A 284 -0.33 5.96 -13.44
N GLY A 285 -0.55 4.77 -12.90
CA GLY A 285 -0.32 4.46 -11.48
C GLY A 285 1.12 4.74 -11.06
N GLU A 286 1.37 4.80 -9.75
CA GLU A 286 2.68 5.20 -9.23
C GLU A 286 3.76 4.20 -9.70
N ALA A 287 3.60 2.91 -9.41
CA ALA A 287 4.53 1.86 -9.88
C ALA A 287 4.63 1.81 -11.40
N ASN A 288 3.52 1.94 -12.12
CA ASN A 288 3.51 1.95 -13.58
C ASN A 288 4.41 3.06 -14.15
N SER A 289 4.36 4.28 -13.60
CA SER A 289 5.23 5.35 -14.07
C SER A 289 6.68 5.21 -13.66
N ARG A 290 6.96 4.65 -12.48
CA ARG A 290 8.33 4.38 -12.03
C ARG A 290 8.98 3.37 -12.95
N THR A 291 8.24 2.32 -13.27
CA THR A 291 8.73 1.13 -13.99
C THR A 291 8.77 1.33 -15.50
N HIS A 292 8.01 2.28 -16.06
CA HIS A 292 8.08 2.69 -17.48
C HIS A 292 9.07 3.83 -17.76
N ALA A 293 9.77 4.32 -16.74
CA ALA A 293 10.70 5.42 -16.86
C ALA A 293 11.94 5.05 -17.67
N PHE A 294 11.97 5.43 -18.95
CA PHE A 294 13.11 5.21 -19.83
C PHE A 294 14.25 6.22 -19.54
N ALA A 295 15.50 5.72 -19.52
CA ALA A 295 16.69 6.57 -19.41
C ALA A 295 17.66 6.31 -20.56
N LEU A 296 17.50 7.05 -21.66
CA LEU A 296 18.31 6.91 -22.88
C LEU A 296 19.83 7.04 -22.61
N ASN A 297 20.21 7.86 -21.64
CA ASN A 297 21.59 8.07 -21.21
C ASN A 297 22.22 6.86 -20.50
N GLU A 298 21.43 5.87 -20.07
CA GLU A 298 21.90 4.65 -19.40
C GLU A 298 21.99 3.43 -20.36
N GLY A 299 21.76 3.62 -21.67
CA GLY A 299 21.83 2.54 -22.67
C GLY A 299 20.86 1.40 -22.37
N LEU A 300 21.31 0.14 -22.49
CA LEU A 300 20.48 -1.04 -22.16
C LEU A 300 20.03 -1.06 -20.70
N ARG A 301 20.79 -0.47 -19.77
CA ARG A 301 20.38 -0.37 -18.35
C ARG A 301 19.23 0.62 -18.14
N GLY A 302 19.04 1.54 -19.08
CA GLY A 302 17.93 2.49 -19.09
C GLY A 302 16.62 1.92 -19.61
N LEU A 303 16.60 0.67 -20.08
CA LEU A 303 15.36 -0.02 -20.46
C LEU A 303 14.46 -0.19 -19.23
N PRO A 304 13.14 0.01 -19.33
CA PRO A 304 12.31 0.22 -18.14
C PRO A 304 12.34 -0.95 -17.15
N PHE A 305 12.24 -2.20 -17.63
CA PHE A 305 12.39 -3.41 -16.80
C PHE A 305 13.78 -3.52 -16.16
N ILE A 306 14.85 -3.36 -16.96
CA ILE A 306 16.24 -3.50 -16.50
C ILE A 306 16.56 -2.42 -15.47
N ARG A 307 16.11 -1.19 -15.74
CA ARG A 307 16.27 -0.05 -14.85
C ARG A 307 15.58 -0.31 -13.52
N ASN A 308 14.34 -0.78 -13.54
CA ASN A 308 13.58 -1.10 -12.33
C ASN A 308 14.30 -2.11 -11.42
N ILE A 309 14.81 -3.21 -12.00
CA ILE A 309 15.48 -4.25 -11.22
C ILE A 309 16.88 -3.83 -10.75
N THR A 310 17.59 -3.02 -11.53
CA THR A 310 18.99 -2.64 -11.22
C THR A 310 19.12 -1.40 -10.34
N LYS A 311 18.12 -0.51 -10.32
CA LYS A 311 18.19 0.75 -9.59
C LYS A 311 18.10 0.54 -8.07
N GLN A 312 19.00 1.14 -7.30
CA GLN A 312 18.93 1.11 -5.83
C GLN A 312 17.97 2.21 -5.35
N ALA A 313 17.30 2.03 -4.20
CA ALA A 313 16.63 3.15 -3.54
C ALA A 313 16.95 3.18 -2.04
N PRO A 314 16.76 4.32 -1.35
CA PRO A 314 16.24 5.59 -1.88
C PRO A 314 17.26 6.33 -2.77
N GLU A 315 16.78 6.88 -3.88
CA GLU A 315 17.57 7.79 -4.71
C GLU A 315 16.99 9.19 -4.53
N PRO A 316 17.56 10.03 -3.65
CA PRO A 316 16.92 11.28 -3.23
C PRO A 316 16.68 12.26 -4.38
N ASN A 317 17.39 12.09 -5.49
CA ASN A 317 17.29 12.93 -6.68
C ASN A 317 16.27 12.41 -7.72
N ASP A 318 15.68 11.22 -7.54
CA ASP A 318 14.61 10.72 -8.41
C ASP A 318 13.28 10.76 -7.66
N GLU A 319 12.43 11.72 -8.02
CA GLU A 319 11.13 11.93 -7.36
C GLU A 319 10.22 10.71 -7.41
N ARG A 320 10.44 9.84 -8.40
CA ARG A 320 9.72 8.59 -8.56
C ARG A 320 10.09 7.57 -7.47
N TRP A 321 11.32 7.58 -7.00
CA TRP A 321 11.88 6.54 -6.13
C TRP A 321 12.13 7.00 -4.69
N LYS A 322 12.08 8.32 -4.41
CA LYS A 322 12.39 8.89 -3.10
C LYS A 322 11.46 8.43 -1.96
N TYR A 323 10.24 7.99 -2.29
CA TYR A 323 9.19 7.71 -1.31
C TYR A 323 8.94 6.22 -1.02
N VAL A 324 9.70 5.30 -1.62
CA VAL A 324 9.46 3.86 -1.46
C VAL A 324 10.70 3.12 -1.00
N ARG A 325 10.52 2.17 -0.09
CA ARG A 325 11.59 1.23 0.28
C ARG A 325 11.72 0.18 -0.81
N ASN A 326 12.87 0.19 -1.48
CA ASN A 326 13.08 -0.57 -2.70
C ASN A 326 13.64 -1.96 -2.42
N THR A 327 12.74 -2.90 -2.11
CA THR A 327 13.05 -4.31 -1.89
C THR A 327 13.00 -5.11 -3.19
N PRO A 328 13.78 -6.21 -3.33
CA PRO A 328 13.64 -7.14 -4.45
C PRO A 328 12.20 -7.61 -4.70
N PHE A 329 11.42 -7.84 -3.64
CA PHE A 329 10.00 -8.19 -3.71
C PHE A 329 9.20 -7.09 -4.39
N ARG A 330 9.27 -5.84 -3.90
CA ARG A 330 8.57 -4.70 -4.49
C ARG A 330 8.90 -4.56 -5.98
N LYS A 331 10.19 -4.61 -6.33
CA LYS A 331 10.64 -4.56 -7.73
C LYS A 331 10.00 -5.64 -8.58
N SER A 332 9.93 -6.85 -8.07
CA SER A 332 9.36 -8.00 -8.80
C SER A 332 7.87 -7.81 -9.08
N ILE A 333 7.08 -7.40 -8.08
CA ILE A 333 5.64 -7.20 -8.25
C ILE A 333 5.33 -5.93 -9.06
N GLU A 334 6.08 -4.85 -8.88
CA GLU A 334 5.91 -3.62 -9.64
C GLU A 334 6.35 -3.79 -11.10
N SER A 335 7.24 -4.75 -11.39
CA SER A 335 7.59 -5.09 -12.78
C SER A 335 6.40 -5.65 -13.56
N LEU A 336 5.35 -6.16 -12.91
CA LEU A 336 4.09 -6.51 -13.59
C LEU A 336 3.49 -5.30 -14.31
N ALA A 337 3.69 -4.09 -13.78
CA ALA A 337 3.22 -2.88 -14.42
C ALA A 337 3.85 -2.71 -15.81
N THR A 338 5.11 -3.12 -16.02
CA THR A 338 5.78 -3.06 -17.35
C THR A 338 5.14 -3.94 -18.42
N ILE A 339 4.30 -4.90 -18.02
CA ILE A 339 3.58 -5.80 -18.93
C ILE A 339 2.26 -5.16 -19.40
N ILE A 340 1.71 -4.24 -18.62
CA ILE A 340 0.44 -3.57 -18.93
C ILE A 340 0.75 -2.38 -19.85
N PRO A 341 0.41 -2.44 -21.15
CA PRO A 341 0.76 -1.40 -22.10
C PRO A 341 -0.01 -0.12 -21.79
N ILE A 342 0.70 1.01 -21.83
CA ILE A 342 0.07 2.32 -21.90
C ILE A 342 -0.48 2.47 -23.31
N ARG A 343 -1.81 2.36 -23.47
CA ARG A 343 -2.48 2.78 -24.71
C ARG A 343 -2.67 4.28 -24.64
N MET A 344 -1.84 5.01 -25.40
CA MET A 344 -1.98 6.45 -25.62
C MET A 344 -3.06 6.74 -26.65
#